data_AF-A0A2D7CM23-F1
#
_entry.id   AF-A0A2D7CM23-F1
#
_cell.length_a   1.000
_cell.length_b   1.000
_cell.length_c   1.000
_cell.angle_alpha   90.00
_cell.angle_beta   90.00
_cell.angle_gamma   90.00
#
_symmetry.space_group_name_H-M   'P 1'
#
loop_
_entity.id
_entity.type
_entity.pdbx_description
1 polymer ?
#
loop_
_entity_poly.entity_id
_entity_poly.type
_entity_poly.pdbx_seq_one_letter_code
_entity_poly.pdbx_strand_id
1 'polypeptide(L)'
;MKKPGILEAAALLTTIFFFGAMEGGSFFAFVFLYLAPLPLFILGLKKDNTWCGLVGAVAAVSLFFITTPQMSIMYLLAIAAPTTFFCEKATSRAGPSLKGWYSLSKLSLLLIAPPTFCFVLLTAYFWLYGQGLGFVLIEKTNEIFDLYITALKGQGQNINPSLSKQLDGVKKSFADTAPALISIFWMSLIVLNGLIAHSVLKKSNRNQRPS
;
A
#
# COMPACT_ATOMS: atom_id res chain seq x y z
N MET A 1 16.38 -22.93 -16.97
CA MET A 1 17.40 -21.99 -16.42
C MET A 1 16.72 -20.66 -16.07
N LYS A 2 16.70 -20.30 -14.78
CA LYS A 2 16.14 -19.03 -14.29
C LYS A 2 17.08 -17.90 -14.73
N LYS A 3 16.56 -16.80 -15.32
CA LYS A 3 17.37 -15.62 -15.63
C LYS A 3 17.57 -14.81 -14.35
N PRO A 4 18.78 -14.76 -13.76
CA PRO A 4 19.10 -14.00 -12.53
C PRO A 4 19.18 -12.48 -12.80
N GLY A 5 18.29 -11.95 -13.64
CA GLY A 5 18.14 -10.50 -13.81
C GLY A 5 16.70 -10.02 -13.65
N ILE A 6 15.72 -10.94 -13.66
CA ILE A 6 14.31 -10.57 -13.55
C ILE A 6 13.91 -10.32 -12.09
N LEU A 7 14.51 -11.06 -11.15
CA LEU A 7 14.21 -10.94 -9.73
C LEU A 7 14.80 -9.65 -9.16
N GLU A 8 16.05 -9.39 -9.55
CA GLU A 8 16.84 -8.22 -9.22
C GLU A 8 16.21 -6.96 -9.81
N ALA A 9 15.79 -7.00 -11.09
CA ALA A 9 15.08 -5.88 -11.69
C ALA A 9 13.71 -5.61 -11.03
N ALA A 10 12.98 -6.67 -10.65
CA ALA A 10 11.70 -6.49 -9.96
C ALA A 10 11.90 -5.87 -8.56
N ALA A 11 12.89 -6.34 -7.79
CA ALA A 11 13.27 -5.78 -6.49
C ALA A 11 13.71 -4.31 -6.63
N LEU A 12 14.56 -4.02 -7.61
CA LEU A 12 15.06 -2.67 -7.84
C LEU A 12 13.92 -1.71 -8.23
N LEU A 13 13.04 -2.11 -9.16
CA LEU A 13 11.94 -1.26 -9.61
C LEU A 13 10.93 -0.96 -8.49
N THR A 14 10.56 -1.97 -7.68
CA THR A 14 9.62 -1.75 -6.57
C THR A 14 10.23 -0.84 -5.50
N THR A 15 11.53 -1.00 -5.21
CA THR A 15 12.28 -0.10 -4.31
C THR A 15 12.33 1.32 -4.86
N ILE A 16 12.68 1.51 -6.15
CA ILE A 16 12.77 2.84 -6.79
C ILE A 16 11.41 3.55 -6.77
N PHE A 17 10.33 2.85 -7.12
CA PHE A 17 9.00 3.43 -7.12
C PHE A 17 8.55 3.80 -5.70
N PHE A 18 8.77 2.95 -4.71
CA PHE A 18 8.41 3.30 -3.34
C PHE A 18 9.26 4.46 -2.80
N PHE A 19 10.57 4.44 -3.03
CA PHE A 19 11.46 5.53 -2.64
C PHE A 19 11.05 6.87 -3.28
N GLY A 20 10.84 6.87 -4.60
CA GLY A 20 10.43 8.06 -5.34
C GLY A 20 9.04 8.57 -4.94
N ALA A 21 8.16 7.70 -4.45
CA ALA A 21 6.87 8.10 -3.89
C ALA A 21 6.99 8.79 -2.53
N MET A 22 7.98 8.44 -1.73
CA MET A 22 8.10 8.91 -0.36
C MET A 22 8.96 10.17 -0.25
N GLU A 23 10.00 10.26 -1.06
CA GLU A 23 10.82 11.48 -1.20
C GLU A 23 10.20 12.49 -2.18
N GLY A 24 9.21 12.06 -2.97
CA GLY A 24 8.55 12.89 -3.95
C GLY A 24 7.58 13.88 -3.30
N GLY A 25 7.94 15.16 -3.25
CA GLY A 25 7.03 16.24 -2.84
C GLY A 25 6.00 16.68 -3.90
N SER A 26 5.77 15.88 -4.94
CA SER A 26 4.96 16.27 -6.12
C SER A 26 3.83 15.29 -6.40
N PHE A 27 2.89 15.67 -7.26
CA PHE A 27 1.81 14.79 -7.73
C PHE A 27 2.33 13.46 -8.31
N PHE A 28 3.52 13.45 -8.92
CA PHE A 28 4.15 12.24 -9.44
C PHE A 28 4.47 11.19 -8.37
N ALA A 29 4.59 11.60 -7.11
CA ALA A 29 4.77 10.68 -5.98
C ALA A 29 3.63 9.68 -5.85
N PHE A 30 2.39 10.13 -6.09
CA PHE A 30 1.23 9.24 -6.11
C PHE A 30 1.33 8.21 -7.23
N VAL A 31 1.76 8.62 -8.42
CA VAL A 31 1.95 7.70 -9.55
C VAL A 31 2.98 6.62 -9.21
N PHE A 32 4.11 7.01 -8.61
CA PHE A 32 5.12 6.05 -8.17
C PHE A 32 4.60 5.11 -7.08
N LEU A 33 3.81 5.62 -6.13
CA LEU A 33 3.23 4.79 -5.08
C LEU A 33 2.29 3.73 -5.66
N TYR A 34 1.46 4.11 -6.64
CA TYR A 34 0.60 3.18 -7.36
C TYR A 34 1.37 2.16 -8.19
N LEU A 35 2.56 2.49 -8.69
CA LEU A 35 3.38 1.56 -9.47
C LEU A 35 4.27 0.64 -8.62
N ALA A 36 4.54 0.99 -7.36
CA ALA A 36 5.42 0.23 -6.49
C ALA A 36 5.06 -1.27 -6.36
N PRO A 37 3.79 -1.69 -6.27
CA PRO A 37 3.42 -3.11 -6.20
C PRO A 37 3.50 -3.83 -7.55
N LEU A 38 3.48 -3.10 -8.67
CA LEU A 38 3.33 -3.69 -10.01
C LEU A 38 4.40 -4.74 -10.33
N PRO A 39 5.70 -4.50 -10.08
CA PRO A 39 6.73 -5.49 -10.35
C PRO A 39 6.51 -6.79 -9.55
N LEU A 40 6.07 -6.67 -8.30
CA LEU A 40 5.76 -7.82 -7.44
C LEU A 40 4.53 -8.60 -7.94
N PHE A 41 3.46 -7.91 -8.37
CA PHE A 41 2.29 -8.57 -8.95
C PHE A 41 2.61 -9.29 -10.25
N ILE A 42 3.37 -8.65 -11.14
CA ILE A 42 3.84 -9.30 -12.38
C ILE A 42 4.66 -10.53 -12.05
N LEU A 43 5.53 -10.45 -11.04
CA LEU A 43 6.38 -11.58 -10.66
C LEU A 43 5.58 -12.72 -10.02
N GLY A 44 4.66 -12.41 -9.11
CA GLY A 44 3.90 -13.38 -8.31
C GLY A 44 2.75 -14.04 -9.06
N LEU A 45 2.19 -13.40 -10.08
CA LEU A 45 1.16 -14.02 -10.94
C LEU A 45 1.75 -14.76 -12.14
N LYS A 46 3.06 -14.64 -12.37
CA LYS A 46 3.75 -15.28 -13.49
C LYS A 46 3.83 -16.80 -13.31
N LYS A 47 3.69 -17.51 -14.41
CA LYS A 47 3.79 -18.96 -14.47
C LYS A 47 5.14 -19.45 -13.93
N ASP A 48 5.10 -20.49 -13.10
CA ASP A 48 6.26 -21.18 -12.50
C ASP A 48 7.17 -20.26 -11.64
N ASN A 49 6.61 -19.20 -11.04
CA ASN A 49 7.37 -18.23 -10.26
C ASN A 49 6.76 -17.98 -8.88
N THR A 50 7.47 -18.40 -7.83
CA THR A 50 7.05 -18.24 -6.43
C THR A 50 7.87 -17.20 -5.66
N TRP A 51 8.76 -16.47 -6.34
CA TRP A 51 9.75 -15.60 -5.70
C TRP A 51 9.24 -14.21 -5.30
N CYS A 52 7.93 -13.94 -5.45
CA CYS A 52 7.33 -12.64 -5.11
C CYS A 52 7.66 -12.21 -3.67
N GLY A 53 7.47 -13.11 -2.69
CA GLY A 53 7.76 -12.83 -1.28
C GLY A 53 9.23 -12.54 -1.02
N LEU A 54 10.15 -13.31 -1.62
CA LEU A 54 11.58 -13.07 -1.46
C LEU A 54 12.00 -11.73 -2.07
N VAL A 55 11.53 -11.41 -3.28
CA VAL A 55 11.84 -10.15 -3.95
C VAL A 55 11.31 -8.97 -3.15
N GLY A 56 10.11 -9.06 -2.59
CA GLY A 56 9.57 -8.06 -1.68
C GLY A 56 10.41 -7.92 -0.40
N ALA A 57 10.86 -9.02 0.19
CA ALA A 57 11.74 -8.98 1.38
C ALA A 57 13.09 -8.33 1.07
N VAL A 58 13.70 -8.67 -0.06
CA VAL A 58 14.96 -8.05 -0.53
C VAL A 58 14.77 -6.54 -0.75
N ALA A 59 13.68 -6.13 -1.38
CA ALA A 59 13.35 -4.72 -1.56
C ALA A 59 13.17 -3.97 -0.22
N ALA A 60 12.55 -4.61 0.78
CA ALA A 60 12.42 -4.05 2.12
C ALA A 60 13.79 -3.89 2.80
N VAL A 61 14.68 -4.89 2.70
CA VAL A 61 16.05 -4.81 3.22
C VAL A 61 16.83 -3.69 2.52
N SER A 62 16.71 -3.56 1.20
CA SER A 62 17.32 -2.45 0.46
C SER A 62 16.82 -1.09 0.98
N LEU A 63 15.51 -0.93 1.16
CA LEU A 63 14.92 0.29 1.73
C LEU A 63 15.45 0.59 3.14
N PHE A 64 15.66 -0.43 3.97
CA PHE A 64 16.24 -0.25 5.30
C PHE A 64 17.61 0.43 5.24
N PHE A 65 18.47 0.01 4.32
CA PHE A 65 19.83 0.54 4.20
C PHE A 65 19.93 1.89 3.48
N ILE A 66 19.01 2.21 2.56
CA ILE A 66 19.07 3.46 1.78
C ILE A 66 18.16 4.58 2.35
N THR A 67 17.21 4.24 3.23
CA THR A 67 16.28 5.20 3.85
C THR A 67 16.32 5.10 5.37
N THR A 68 15.24 4.62 5.99
CA THR A 68 15.12 4.40 7.43
C THR A 68 14.42 3.07 7.73
N PRO A 69 14.59 2.52 8.93
CA PRO A 69 13.87 1.31 9.35
C PRO A 69 12.35 1.45 9.25
N GLN A 70 11.82 2.64 9.57
CA GLN A 70 10.39 2.92 9.49
C GLN A 70 9.86 2.78 8.06
N MET A 71 10.58 3.32 7.07
CA MET A 71 10.20 3.24 5.66
C MET A 71 10.24 1.81 5.12
N SER A 72 11.23 1.03 5.54
CA SER A 72 11.31 -0.40 5.25
C SER A 72 10.09 -1.17 5.78
N ILE A 73 9.71 -0.93 7.04
CA ILE A 73 8.55 -1.55 7.67
C ILE A 73 7.26 -1.14 6.95
N MET A 74 7.11 0.15 6.62
CA MET A 74 5.96 0.66 5.86
C MET A 74 5.84 -0.03 4.51
N TYR A 75 6.93 -0.14 3.74
CA TYR A 75 6.93 -0.88 2.48
C TYR A 75 6.56 -2.35 2.67
N LEU A 76 7.12 -3.01 3.68
CA LEU A 76 6.89 -4.42 3.92
C LEU A 76 5.41 -4.69 4.25
N LEU A 77 4.82 -3.89 5.14
CA LEU A 77 3.44 -4.05 5.58
C LEU A 77 2.42 -3.57 4.55
N ALA A 78 2.70 -2.47 3.84
CA ALA A 78 1.77 -1.88 2.90
C ALA A 78 1.91 -2.47 1.48
N ILE A 79 3.07 -2.94 1.06
CA ILE A 79 3.31 -3.33 -0.34
C ILE A 79 3.68 -4.80 -0.43
N ALA A 80 4.82 -5.20 0.16
CA ALA A 80 5.41 -6.51 -0.11
C ALA A 80 4.58 -7.67 0.45
N ALA A 81 4.26 -7.64 1.75
CA ALA A 81 3.56 -8.74 2.41
C ALA A 81 2.15 -8.94 1.85
N PRO A 82 1.32 -7.89 1.66
CA PRO A 82 0.00 -8.10 1.12
C PRO A 82 0.03 -8.51 -0.35
N THR A 83 0.90 -7.92 -1.18
CA THR A 83 1.04 -8.33 -2.59
C THR A 83 1.43 -9.80 -2.70
N THR A 84 2.35 -10.26 -1.84
CA THR A 84 2.76 -11.67 -1.76
C THR A 84 1.59 -12.55 -1.38
N PHE A 85 0.86 -12.20 -0.31
CA PHE A 85 -0.32 -12.92 0.16
C PHE A 85 -1.39 -13.02 -0.94
N PHE A 86 -1.66 -11.92 -1.65
CA PHE A 86 -2.61 -11.89 -2.75
C PHE A 86 -2.19 -12.75 -3.93
N CYS A 87 -0.94 -12.65 -4.35
CA CYS A 87 -0.41 -13.49 -5.42
C CYS A 87 -0.53 -14.97 -5.04
N GLU A 88 -0.10 -15.33 -3.83
CA GLU A 88 -0.17 -16.71 -3.33
C GLU A 88 -1.61 -17.24 -3.35
N LYS A 89 -2.58 -16.49 -2.82
CA LYS A 89 -3.99 -16.90 -2.84
C LYS A 89 -4.58 -16.92 -4.25
N ALA A 90 -4.21 -15.98 -5.12
CA ALA A 90 -4.66 -15.94 -6.50
C ALA A 90 -4.12 -17.12 -7.33
N THR A 91 -2.92 -17.60 -7.02
CA THR A 91 -2.28 -18.77 -7.67
C THR A 91 -2.50 -20.08 -6.92
N SER A 92 -3.17 -20.06 -5.77
CA SER A 92 -3.52 -21.27 -5.03
C SER A 92 -4.76 -21.92 -5.63
N ARG A 93 -4.77 -23.26 -5.61
CA ARG A 93 -5.98 -24.02 -5.93
C ARG A 93 -6.88 -24.09 -4.69
N ALA A 94 -8.16 -23.84 -4.87
CA ALA A 94 -9.19 -23.83 -3.84
C ALA A 94 -9.88 -25.20 -3.71
N GLY A 95 -10.22 -25.57 -2.47
CA GLY A 95 -11.05 -26.72 -2.10
C GLY A 95 -10.29 -28.04 -1.87
N PRO A 96 -10.95 -29.05 -1.26
CA PRO A 96 -10.33 -30.35 -0.95
C PRO A 96 -9.84 -31.11 -2.19
N SER A 97 -10.44 -30.82 -3.35
CA SER A 97 -10.12 -31.48 -4.62
C SER A 97 -9.03 -30.77 -5.43
N LEU A 98 -8.54 -29.60 -5.00
CA LEU A 98 -7.54 -28.79 -5.72
C LEU A 98 -7.84 -28.60 -7.21
N LYS A 99 -9.13 -28.54 -7.59
CA LYS A 99 -9.57 -28.46 -8.99
C LYS A 99 -9.92 -27.05 -9.46
N GLY A 100 -10.26 -26.12 -8.57
CA GLY A 100 -10.64 -24.74 -8.93
C GLY A 100 -9.66 -23.70 -8.43
N TRP A 101 -9.56 -22.56 -9.08
CA TRP A 101 -8.83 -21.39 -8.54
C TRP A 101 -9.69 -20.66 -7.51
N TYR A 102 -9.09 -19.83 -6.66
CA TYR A 102 -9.86 -18.92 -5.80
C TYR A 102 -10.77 -18.01 -6.65
N SER A 103 -12.06 -17.99 -6.31
CA SER A 103 -13.03 -17.12 -6.99
C SER A 103 -12.68 -15.65 -6.76
N LEU A 104 -13.00 -14.80 -7.74
CA LEU A 104 -12.74 -13.38 -7.63
C LEU A 104 -13.45 -12.78 -6.41
N SER A 105 -14.68 -13.22 -6.12
CA SER A 105 -15.43 -12.83 -4.91
C SER A 105 -14.68 -13.11 -3.61
N LYS A 106 -14.04 -14.28 -3.48
CA LYS A 106 -13.24 -14.64 -2.30
C LYS A 106 -11.97 -13.80 -2.22
N LEU A 107 -11.32 -13.54 -3.35
CA LEU A 107 -10.15 -12.64 -3.40
C LEU A 107 -10.54 -11.21 -3.01
N SER A 108 -11.71 -10.72 -3.43
CA SER A 108 -12.20 -9.39 -3.05
C SER A 108 -12.44 -9.29 -1.54
N LEU A 109 -12.98 -10.33 -0.89
CA LEU A 109 -13.15 -10.35 0.57
C LEU A 109 -11.80 -10.29 1.31
N LEU A 110 -10.75 -10.88 0.73
CA LEU A 110 -9.41 -10.83 1.31
C LEU A 110 -8.81 -9.42 1.28
N LEU A 111 -9.31 -8.48 0.47
CA LEU A 111 -8.79 -7.11 0.38
C LEU A 111 -8.91 -6.35 1.71
N ILE A 112 -9.88 -6.76 2.53
CA ILE A 112 -10.12 -6.18 3.84
C ILE A 112 -9.06 -6.66 4.86
N ALA A 113 -8.50 -7.85 4.68
CA ALA A 113 -7.66 -8.46 5.71
C ALA A 113 -6.37 -7.67 6.01
N PRO A 114 -5.55 -7.23 5.04
CA PRO A 114 -4.35 -6.46 5.33
C PRO A 114 -4.60 -5.11 6.03
N PRO A 115 -5.51 -4.23 5.57
CA PRO A 115 -5.76 -2.97 6.26
C PRO A 115 -6.34 -3.21 7.65
N THR A 116 -7.29 -4.14 7.81
CA THR A 116 -7.81 -4.49 9.15
C THR A 116 -6.71 -4.98 10.08
N PHE A 117 -5.83 -5.87 9.60
CA PHE A 117 -4.71 -6.38 10.40
C PHE A 117 -3.77 -5.25 10.83
N CYS A 118 -3.42 -4.33 9.92
CA CYS A 118 -2.58 -3.17 10.23
C CYS A 118 -3.25 -2.23 11.24
N PHE A 119 -4.56 -1.96 11.09
CA PHE A 119 -5.30 -1.14 12.05
C PHE A 119 -5.37 -1.78 13.43
N VAL A 120 -5.57 -3.09 13.52
CA VAL A 120 -5.55 -3.82 14.79
C VAL A 120 -4.17 -3.74 15.44
N LEU A 121 -3.09 -3.94 14.67
CA LEU A 121 -1.73 -3.82 15.19
C LEU A 121 -1.41 -2.41 15.68
N LEU A 122 -1.77 -1.37 14.92
CA LEU A 122 -1.57 0.03 15.34
C LEU A 122 -2.39 0.37 16.58
N THR A 123 -3.64 -0.09 16.65
CA THR A 123 -4.50 0.11 17.82
C THR A 123 -3.88 -0.54 19.05
N ALA A 124 -3.44 -1.79 18.94
CA ALA A 124 -2.78 -2.51 20.03
C ALA A 124 -1.46 -1.83 20.44
N TYR A 125 -0.65 -1.41 19.46
CA TYR A 125 0.60 -0.69 19.71
C TYR A 125 0.35 0.56 20.53
N PHE A 126 -0.46 1.50 20.07
CA PHE A 126 -0.67 2.76 20.79
C PHE A 126 -1.32 2.53 22.16
N TRP A 127 -2.24 1.57 22.25
CA TRP A 127 -2.86 1.20 23.52
C TRP A 127 -1.81 0.79 24.57
N LEU A 128 -0.81 -0.01 24.18
CA LEU A 128 0.28 -0.43 25.08
C LEU A 128 1.17 0.74 25.54
N TYR A 129 1.26 1.81 24.76
CA TYR A 129 1.98 3.05 25.11
C TYR A 129 1.09 4.09 25.83
N GLY A 130 -0.12 3.70 26.26
CA GLY A 130 -1.02 4.56 27.03
C GLY A 130 -1.74 5.62 26.19
N GLN A 131 -1.77 5.46 24.86
CA GLN A 131 -2.44 6.38 23.94
C GLN A 131 -3.50 5.65 23.11
N GLY A 132 -4.61 6.32 22.78
CA GLY A 132 -5.58 5.79 21.82
C GLY A 132 -5.15 6.10 20.38
N LEU A 133 -5.32 5.16 19.44
CA LEU A 133 -5.08 5.43 18.01
C LEU A 133 -5.86 6.65 17.51
N GLY A 134 -7.09 6.86 18.01
CA GLY A 134 -7.89 8.05 17.68
C GLY A 134 -7.26 9.36 18.14
N PHE A 135 -6.58 9.37 19.30
CA PHE A 135 -5.86 10.55 19.77
C PHE A 135 -4.69 10.89 18.85
N VAL A 136 -3.89 9.88 18.48
CA VAL A 136 -2.75 10.04 17.56
C VAL A 136 -3.21 10.52 16.18
N LEU A 137 -4.33 9.99 15.67
CA LEU A 137 -4.90 10.45 14.39
C LEU A 137 -5.32 11.92 14.45
N ILE A 138 -5.94 12.36 15.56
CA ILE A 138 -6.30 13.77 15.76
C ILE A 138 -5.03 14.61 15.81
N GLU A 139 -4.02 14.21 16.58
CA GLU A 139 -2.74 14.93 16.69
C GLU A 139 -2.08 15.11 15.31
N LYS A 140 -1.96 14.05 14.52
CA LYS A 140 -1.41 14.12 13.16
C LYS A 140 -2.28 14.91 12.20
N THR A 141 -3.60 14.87 12.37
CA THR A 141 -4.50 15.76 11.64
C THR A 141 -4.27 17.22 12.02
N ASN A 142 -4.00 17.54 13.29
CA ASN A 142 -3.65 18.89 13.73
C ASN A 142 -2.40 19.38 12.99
N GLU A 143 -1.33 18.58 12.96
CA GLU A 143 -0.07 18.94 12.30
C GLU A 143 -0.29 19.30 10.81
N ILE A 144 -1.10 18.51 10.08
CA ILE A 144 -1.43 18.77 8.67
C ILE A 144 -2.23 20.06 8.52
N PHE A 145 -3.23 20.28 9.38
CA PHE A 145 -4.06 21.48 9.31
C PHE A 145 -3.30 22.74 9.72
N ASP A 146 -2.34 22.65 10.64
CA ASP A 146 -1.48 23.76 11.02
C ASP A 146 -0.58 24.19 9.86
N LEU A 147 -0.05 23.23 9.09
CA LEU A 147 0.67 23.51 7.84
C LEU A 147 -0.24 24.18 6.81
N TYR A 148 -1.47 23.70 6.66
CA TYR A 148 -2.46 24.28 5.75
C TYR A 148 -2.82 25.72 6.14
N ILE A 149 -3.08 25.98 7.42
CA ILE A 149 -3.35 27.32 7.96
C ILE A 149 -2.14 28.24 7.71
N THR A 150 -0.93 27.74 7.93
CA THR A 150 0.30 28.50 7.68
C THR A 150 0.43 28.87 6.20
N ALA A 151 0.14 27.93 5.29
CA ALA A 151 0.14 28.19 3.86
C ALA A 151 -0.92 29.22 3.45
N LEU A 152 -2.14 29.13 3.99
CA LEU A 152 -3.22 30.11 3.75
C LEU A 152 -2.82 31.51 4.20
N LYS A 153 -2.24 31.64 5.40
CA LYS A 153 -1.71 32.92 5.90
C LYS A 153 -0.61 33.47 4.99
N GLY A 154 0.29 32.59 4.52
CA GLY A 154 1.33 32.94 3.55
C GLY A 154 0.78 33.45 2.20
N GLN A 155 -0.45 33.06 1.85
CA GLN A 155 -1.18 33.56 0.67
C GLN A 155 -2.04 34.81 0.97
N GLY A 156 -1.91 35.41 2.16
CA GLY A 156 -2.63 36.62 2.56
C GLY A 156 -4.08 36.37 3.01
N GLN A 157 -4.48 35.12 3.25
CA GLN A 157 -5.82 34.81 3.77
C GLN A 157 -5.91 35.13 5.26
N ASN A 158 -6.94 35.88 5.65
CA ASN A 158 -7.18 36.19 7.05
C ASN A 158 -8.08 35.13 7.68
N ILE A 159 -7.56 34.38 8.66
CA ILE A 159 -8.30 33.32 9.36
C ILE A 159 -9.28 33.98 10.33
N ASN A 160 -10.49 34.29 9.86
CA ASN A 160 -11.56 34.81 10.69
C ASN A 160 -12.25 33.69 11.53
N PRO A 161 -13.05 34.03 12.56
CA PRO A 161 -13.70 33.03 13.41
C PRO A 161 -14.62 32.04 12.67
N SER A 162 -15.25 32.49 11.57
CA SER A 162 -16.10 31.64 10.73
C SER A 162 -15.28 30.57 10.02
N LEU A 163 -14.16 30.98 9.39
CA LEU A 163 -13.22 30.09 8.72
C LEU A 163 -12.58 29.12 9.72
N SER A 164 -12.21 29.59 10.92
CA SER A 164 -11.71 28.71 11.99
C SER A 164 -12.71 27.61 12.34
N LYS A 165 -13.98 27.95 12.54
CA LYS A 165 -15.03 26.97 12.88
C LYS A 165 -15.27 25.97 11.74
N GLN A 166 -15.17 26.42 10.48
CA GLN A 166 -15.23 25.52 9.33
C GLN A 166 -14.03 24.58 9.29
N LEU A 167 -12.82 25.09 9.50
CA LEU A 167 -11.61 24.26 9.55
C LEU A 167 -11.70 23.20 10.66
N ASP A 168 -12.20 23.54 11.84
CA ASP A 168 -12.41 22.57 12.93
C ASP A 168 -13.40 21.46 12.54
N GLY A 169 -14.47 21.81 11.80
CA GLY A 169 -15.42 20.85 11.26
C GLY A 169 -14.79 19.90 10.24
N VAL A 170 -14.02 20.44 9.29
CA VAL A 170 -13.31 19.62 8.28
C VAL A 170 -12.26 18.73 8.94
N LYS A 171 -11.51 19.27 9.89
CA LYS A 171 -10.49 18.57 10.67
C LYS A 171 -11.05 17.36 11.41
N LYS A 172 -12.17 17.53 12.11
CA LYS A 172 -12.86 16.41 12.78
C LYS A 172 -13.33 15.36 11.77
N SER A 173 -13.98 15.80 10.69
CA SER A 173 -14.44 14.91 9.63
C SER A 173 -13.29 14.13 8.97
N PHE A 174 -12.14 14.77 8.76
CA PHE A 174 -10.96 14.12 8.23
C PHE A 174 -10.40 13.07 9.19
N ALA A 175 -10.23 13.38 10.48
CA ALA A 175 -9.75 12.43 11.47
C ALA A 175 -10.66 11.19 11.57
N ASP A 176 -11.98 11.37 11.51
CA ASP A 176 -12.96 10.30 11.58
C ASP A 176 -12.98 9.41 10.31
N THR A 177 -12.65 9.98 9.14
CA THR A 177 -12.77 9.29 7.84
C THR A 177 -11.43 8.83 7.26
N ALA A 178 -10.30 9.38 7.72
CA ALA A 178 -8.96 9.06 7.23
C ALA A 178 -8.66 7.54 7.25
N PRO A 179 -9.00 6.78 8.31
CA PRO A 179 -8.77 5.33 8.31
C PRO A 179 -9.45 4.60 7.15
N ALA A 180 -10.69 4.98 6.84
CA ALA A 180 -11.45 4.40 5.74
C ALA A 180 -10.86 4.81 4.39
N LEU A 181 -10.50 6.09 4.22
CA LEU A 181 -9.87 6.59 3.00
C LEU A 181 -8.53 5.91 2.71
N ILE A 182 -7.69 5.73 3.74
CA ILE A 182 -6.41 5.00 3.63
C ILE A 182 -6.67 3.55 3.22
N SER A 183 -7.67 2.89 3.83
CA SER A 183 -8.02 1.52 3.48
C SER A 183 -8.49 1.41 2.02
N ILE A 184 -9.35 2.32 1.56
CA ILE A 184 -9.86 2.34 0.17
C ILE A 184 -8.72 2.59 -0.81
N PHE A 185 -7.87 3.58 -0.53
CA PHE A 185 -6.68 3.87 -1.32
C PHE A 185 -5.77 2.64 -1.43
N TRP A 186 -5.58 1.93 -0.34
CA TRP A 186 -4.76 0.74 -0.30
C TRP A 186 -5.37 -0.42 -1.09
N MET A 187 -6.67 -0.65 -0.94
CA MET A 187 -7.41 -1.66 -1.70
C MET A 187 -7.40 -1.37 -3.21
N SER A 188 -7.56 -0.10 -3.61
CA SER A 188 -7.49 0.28 -5.04
C SER A 188 -6.11 0.03 -5.62
N LEU A 189 -5.05 0.34 -4.86
CA LEU A 189 -3.67 0.08 -5.23
C LEU A 189 -3.44 -1.43 -5.50
N ILE A 190 -3.91 -2.32 -4.63
CA ILE A 190 -3.80 -3.77 -4.87
C ILE A 190 -4.62 -4.23 -6.08
N VAL A 191 -5.88 -3.81 -6.18
CA VAL A 191 -6.78 -4.24 -7.26
C VAL A 191 -6.25 -3.81 -8.61
N LEU A 192 -5.88 -2.54 -8.76
CA LEU A 192 -5.37 -2.00 -10.02
C LEU A 192 -4.10 -2.73 -10.47
N ASN A 193 -3.13 -2.91 -9.57
CA ASN A 193 -1.89 -3.61 -9.90
C ASN A 193 -2.13 -5.08 -10.25
N GLY A 194 -3.01 -5.77 -9.53
CA GLY A 194 -3.41 -7.14 -9.86
C GLY A 194 -4.03 -7.26 -11.25
N LEU A 195 -4.93 -6.33 -11.60
CA LEU A 195 -5.58 -6.30 -12.93
C LEU A 195 -4.59 -5.99 -14.05
N ILE A 196 -3.70 -5.00 -13.86
CA ILE A 196 -2.68 -4.64 -14.84
C ILE A 196 -1.73 -5.82 -15.05
N ALA A 197 -1.20 -6.41 -13.97
CA ALA A 197 -0.32 -7.57 -14.06
C ALA A 197 -1.00 -8.77 -14.74
N HIS A 198 -2.26 -9.05 -14.39
CA HIS A 198 -3.04 -10.10 -15.04
C HIS A 198 -3.14 -9.86 -16.55
N SER A 199 -3.47 -8.64 -16.97
CA SER A 199 -3.59 -8.25 -18.38
C SER A 199 -2.27 -8.43 -19.15
N VAL A 200 -1.16 -7.94 -18.59
CA VAL A 200 0.19 -8.06 -19.19
C VAL A 200 0.61 -9.54 -19.33
N LEU A 201 0.39 -10.34 -18.30
CA LEU A 201 0.75 -11.76 -18.30
C LEU A 201 -0.15 -12.60 -19.21
N LYS A 202 -1.43 -12.24 -19.34
CA LYS A 202 -2.37 -12.89 -20.25
C LYS A 202 -1.94 -12.67 -21.70
N LYS A 203 -1.61 -11.43 -22.09
CA LYS A 203 -1.12 -11.10 -23.45
C LYS A 203 0.16 -11.85 -23.82
N SER A 204 0.99 -12.19 -22.84
CA SER A 204 2.24 -12.92 -23.05
C SER A 204 2.15 -14.43 -22.82
N ASN A 205 0.94 -14.97 -22.57
CA ASN A 205 0.70 -16.37 -22.21
C ASN A 205 1.58 -16.88 -21.06
N ARG A 206 1.83 -16.02 -20.07
CA ARG A 206 2.69 -16.26 -18.91
C ARG A 206 1.93 -16.17 -17.59
N ASN A 207 0.60 -16.10 -17.62
CA ASN A 207 -0.19 -16.08 -16.40
C ASN A 207 -0.30 -17.50 -15.82
N GLN A 208 -0.08 -17.66 -14.52
CA GLN A 208 -0.24 -18.94 -13.84
C GLN A 208 -1.71 -19.38 -13.79
N ARG A 209 -2.65 -18.42 -13.68
CA ARG A 209 -4.09 -18.67 -13.72
C ARG A 209 -4.59 -18.61 -15.17
N PRO A 210 -5.06 -19.72 -15.77
CA PRO A 210 -5.74 -19.68 -17.06
C PRO A 210 -7.01 -18.82 -16.96
N SER A 211 -7.32 -18.08 -18.04
CA SER A 211 -8.59 -17.35 -18.16
C SER A 211 -9.77 -18.28 -18.34
#